data_AF-A0A7C7IET4-F1
#
_entry.id   AF-A0A7C7IET4-F1
#
_cell.length_a   1.000
_cell.length_b   1.000
_cell.length_c   1.000
_cell.angle_alpha   90.00
_cell.angle_beta   90.00
_cell.angle_gamma   90.00
#
_symmetry.space_group_name_H-M   'P 1'
#
loop_
_entity.id
_entity.type
_entity.pdbx_description
1 polymer ?
#
loop_
_entity_poly.entity_id
_entity_poly.type
_entity_poly.pdbx_seq_one_letter_code
_entity_poly.pdbx_strand_id
1 'polypeptide(L)'
;MWQVRIRDCVFFLCLILTQTLCFASELSSEALDNADYISGKTTFQQRCSACHTLAENSANLVGPNLWHIFDQTIGKVTGFSYSEGMKESELIWTPDLMENFLQDPQKLFPDTRMFIPEPVPANFMTDLIAFVMFETDAADKPKIEKPQPSQLVNSELPLSDRFPSFWNHLMTNTTHYRLVAAEGELEFDAYFNTNGSVGTSLKAVQGFWHVNEKDMFCYALYGLPTLIEEFVECFPVAAMAIPRFARELWRSEPQQGVKLYGGILPGRP
;
A
#
# COMPACT_ATOMS: atom_id res chain seq x y z
N MET A 1 -38.99 66.61 32.39
CA MET A 1 -40.31 66.98 31.84
C MET A 1 -40.20 66.76 30.34
N TRP A 2 -40.36 65.54 29.82
CA TRP A 2 -41.63 64.86 29.55
C TRP A 2 -41.43 63.34 29.51
N GLN A 3 -42.39 62.61 30.07
CA GLN A 3 -42.57 61.17 29.93
C GLN A 3 -43.31 60.81 28.62
N VAL A 4 -43.53 59.48 28.43
CA VAL A 4 -44.59 58.80 27.63
C VAL A 4 -44.03 58.25 26.30
N ARG A 5 -44.14 56.97 25.89
CA ARG A 5 -44.89 55.78 26.37
C ARG A 5 -44.25 54.50 25.81
N ILE A 6 -44.29 53.44 26.60
CA ILE A 6 -44.22 52.03 26.18
C ILE A 6 -45.55 51.66 25.54
N ARG A 7 -45.55 51.11 24.32
CA ARG A 7 -46.45 50.04 23.85
C ARG A 7 -46.29 49.77 22.35
N ASP A 8 -45.90 48.53 22.04
CA ASP A 8 -46.64 47.60 21.16
C ASP A 8 -45.66 46.67 20.42
N CYS A 9 -45.51 45.47 20.99
CA CYS A 9 -44.97 44.29 20.34
C CYS A 9 -45.95 43.80 19.28
N VAL A 10 -45.64 43.94 17.99
CA VAL A 10 -46.13 43.01 16.96
C VAL A 10 -45.07 42.85 15.87
N PHE A 11 -44.40 41.70 15.93
CA PHE A 11 -43.79 40.92 14.87
C PHE A 11 -43.88 41.49 13.44
N PHE A 12 -42.75 41.98 12.93
CA PHE A 12 -42.44 41.92 11.50
C PHE A 12 -41.44 40.78 11.29
N LEU A 13 -41.94 39.68 10.71
CA LEU A 13 -41.12 38.55 10.26
C LEU A 13 -40.09 39.07 9.25
N CYS A 14 -38.82 39.10 9.65
CA CYS A 14 -37.71 39.17 8.73
C CYS A 14 -37.57 37.79 8.09
N LEU A 15 -37.95 37.67 6.82
CA LEU A 15 -37.80 36.46 6.01
C LEU A 15 -36.31 36.30 5.69
N ILE A 16 -35.55 35.75 6.64
CA ILE A 16 -34.17 35.33 6.42
C ILE A 16 -34.25 34.07 5.55
N LEU A 17 -33.96 34.23 4.26
CA LEU A 17 -33.57 33.12 3.37
C LEU A 17 -32.31 32.48 3.97
N THR A 18 -32.49 31.48 4.82
CA THR A 18 -31.40 30.58 5.20
C THR A 18 -31.02 29.81 3.95
N GLN A 19 -30.03 30.31 3.21
CA GLN A 19 -29.29 29.51 2.25
C GLN A 19 -28.67 28.37 3.04
N THR A 20 -29.23 27.18 2.90
CA THR A 20 -28.60 25.94 3.36
C THR A 20 -27.36 25.77 2.50
N LEU A 21 -26.21 26.27 2.98
CA LEU A 21 -24.91 25.89 2.47
C LEU A 21 -24.83 24.37 2.62
N CYS A 22 -24.84 23.69 1.48
CA CYS A 22 -24.46 22.28 1.41
C CYS A 22 -22.96 22.26 1.72
N PHE A 23 -22.59 22.11 2.99
CA PHE A 23 -21.22 21.81 3.36
C PHE A 23 -20.93 20.42 2.78
N ALA A 24 -20.07 20.36 1.75
CA ALA A 24 -19.39 19.12 1.46
C ALA A 24 -18.68 18.70 2.75
N SER A 25 -18.89 17.47 3.20
CA SER A 25 -18.27 16.96 4.41
C SER A 25 -16.77 16.90 4.19
N GLU A 26 -16.02 17.87 4.72
CA GLU A 26 -14.57 17.74 4.82
C GLU A 26 -14.24 16.57 5.75
N LEU A 27 -13.30 15.72 5.34
CA LEU A 27 -12.75 14.64 6.15
C LEU A 27 -12.08 15.26 7.38
N SER A 28 -12.70 15.09 8.54
CA SER A 28 -12.17 15.67 9.77
C SER A 28 -10.91 14.94 10.23
N SER A 29 -9.95 15.67 10.80
CA SER A 29 -8.77 15.10 11.45
C SER A 29 -9.14 14.07 12.53
N GLU A 30 -10.25 14.28 13.23
CA GLU A 30 -10.77 13.33 14.23
C GLU A 30 -11.24 12.02 13.59
N ALA A 31 -11.88 12.07 12.42
CA ALA A 31 -12.27 10.86 11.70
C ALA A 31 -11.06 10.08 11.20
N LEU A 32 -10.03 10.78 10.70
CA LEU A 32 -8.77 10.15 10.27
C LEU A 32 -7.99 9.54 11.44
N ASP A 33 -7.96 10.19 12.60
CA ASP A 33 -7.28 9.66 13.80
C ASP A 33 -8.01 8.45 14.42
N ASN A 34 -9.32 8.36 14.24
CA ASN A 34 -10.14 7.22 14.71
C ASN A 34 -10.31 6.11 13.66
N ALA A 35 -9.65 6.22 12.52
CA ALA A 35 -9.77 5.28 11.43
C ALA A 35 -9.19 3.90 11.78
N ASP A 36 -9.81 2.84 11.24
CA ASP A 36 -9.36 1.47 11.44
C ASP A 36 -8.24 1.13 10.44
N TYR A 37 -7.02 1.00 10.96
CA TYR A 37 -5.84 0.65 10.18
C TYR A 37 -6.01 -0.64 9.36
N ILE A 38 -6.71 -1.65 9.87
CA ILE A 38 -6.88 -2.96 9.23
C ILE A 38 -7.94 -2.94 8.16
N SER A 39 -9.03 -2.24 8.43
CA SER A 39 -10.02 -1.92 7.42
C SER A 39 -9.37 -1.19 6.23
N GLY A 40 -8.57 -0.15 6.50
CA GLY A 40 -7.87 0.63 5.49
C GLY A 40 -6.84 -0.17 4.71
N LYS A 41 -6.02 -0.94 5.43
CA LYS A 41 -5.06 -1.89 4.83
C LYS A 41 -5.78 -2.87 3.91
N THR A 42 -6.80 -3.56 4.40
CA THR A 42 -7.54 -4.57 3.63
C THR A 42 -8.15 -3.96 2.37
N THR A 43 -8.73 -2.75 2.48
CA THR A 43 -9.29 -2.01 1.35
C THR A 43 -8.21 -1.67 0.32
N PHE A 44 -7.04 -1.17 0.75
CA PHE A 44 -5.92 -0.90 -0.15
C PHE A 44 -5.43 -2.18 -0.84
N GLN A 45 -5.33 -3.28 -0.08
CA GLN A 45 -4.89 -4.56 -0.62
C GLN A 45 -5.83 -5.07 -1.72
N GLN A 46 -7.14 -5.01 -1.50
CA GLN A 46 -8.14 -5.49 -2.46
C GLN A 46 -8.28 -4.61 -3.69
N ARG A 47 -8.08 -3.29 -3.56
CA ARG A 47 -8.46 -2.33 -4.63
C ARG A 47 -7.29 -1.61 -5.29
N CYS A 48 -6.15 -1.48 -4.60
CA CYS A 48 -5.07 -0.58 -5.00
C CYS A 48 -3.72 -1.29 -5.19
N SER A 49 -3.44 -2.34 -4.40
CA SER A 49 -2.10 -2.94 -4.29
C SER A 49 -1.58 -3.61 -5.57
N ALA A 50 -2.47 -3.94 -6.52
CA ALA A 50 -2.06 -4.46 -7.83
C ALA A 50 -1.39 -3.38 -8.71
N CYS A 51 -1.73 -2.11 -8.48
CA CYS A 51 -1.29 -0.99 -9.31
C CYS A 51 -0.35 -0.03 -8.60
N HIS A 52 -0.34 0.00 -7.27
CA HIS A 52 0.39 1.00 -6.50
C HIS A 52 1.26 0.37 -5.41
N THR A 53 2.44 0.94 -5.23
CA THR A 53 3.34 0.70 -4.10
C THR A 53 3.27 1.87 -3.13
N LEU A 54 3.52 1.62 -1.84
CA LEU A 54 3.43 2.65 -0.80
C LEU A 54 4.78 3.11 -0.27
N ALA A 55 5.78 2.23 -0.21
CA ALA A 55 7.04 2.51 0.47
C ALA A 55 7.98 3.41 -0.36
N GLU A 56 8.84 4.14 0.35
CA GLU A 56 9.92 4.94 -0.22
C GLU A 56 10.75 4.13 -1.23
N ASN A 57 11.11 4.76 -2.35
CA ASN A 57 11.94 4.17 -3.41
C ASN A 57 11.41 2.87 -4.04
N SER A 58 10.14 2.51 -3.79
CA SER A 58 9.53 1.34 -4.45
C SER A 58 9.18 1.66 -5.91
N ALA A 59 9.15 0.62 -6.75
CA ALA A 59 8.86 0.78 -8.16
C ALA A 59 7.45 1.35 -8.44
N ASN A 60 7.35 2.12 -9.53
CA ASN A 60 6.08 2.32 -10.22
C ASN A 60 5.62 0.99 -10.84
N LEU A 61 4.33 0.69 -10.76
CA LEU A 61 3.72 -0.49 -11.39
C LEU A 61 2.86 -0.04 -12.57
N VAL A 62 1.60 -0.51 -12.63
CA VAL A 62 0.58 0.04 -13.54
C VAL A 62 0.25 1.50 -13.17
N GLY A 63 0.27 1.82 -11.88
CA GLY A 63 0.18 3.17 -11.32
C GLY A 63 1.50 3.63 -10.69
N PRO A 64 1.62 4.93 -10.34
CA PRO A 64 2.79 5.46 -9.66
C PRO A 64 2.94 4.90 -8.24
N ASN A 65 4.17 4.89 -7.73
CA ASN A 65 4.43 4.81 -6.30
C ASN A 65 3.76 6.00 -5.58
N LEU A 66 3.19 5.73 -4.41
CA LEU A 66 2.42 6.71 -3.64
C LEU A 66 3.18 7.28 -2.44
N TRP A 67 4.47 6.98 -2.28
CA TRP A 67 5.26 7.54 -1.18
C TRP A 67 5.24 9.07 -1.25
N HIS A 68 4.96 9.71 -0.11
CA HIS A 68 4.77 11.16 0.04
C HIS A 68 3.77 11.76 -0.96
N ILE A 69 2.72 11.03 -1.38
CA ILE A 69 1.77 11.53 -2.38
C ILE A 69 0.93 12.72 -1.89
N PHE A 70 0.63 12.78 -0.59
CA PHE A 70 -0.15 13.87 -0.01
C PHE A 70 0.65 15.18 0.01
N ASP A 71 -0.06 16.29 -0.15
CA ASP A 71 0.48 17.64 -0.33
C ASP A 71 1.36 17.83 -1.57
N GLN A 72 1.38 16.86 -2.49
CA GLN A 72 2.04 16.97 -3.78
C GLN A 72 1.07 17.40 -4.88
N THR A 73 1.59 18.12 -5.86
CA THR A 73 0.85 18.41 -7.09
C THR A 73 0.55 17.11 -7.85
N ILE A 74 -0.69 16.99 -8.34
CA ILE A 74 -1.12 15.84 -9.13
C ILE A 74 -0.24 15.67 -10.37
N GLY A 75 0.07 14.41 -10.71
CA GLY A 75 0.71 14.07 -11.97
C GLY A 75 2.22 14.32 -12.04
N LYS A 76 2.91 14.46 -10.88
CA LYS A 76 4.33 14.84 -10.83
C LYS A 76 5.29 13.76 -10.29
N VAL A 77 4.84 12.54 -10.00
CA VAL A 77 5.76 11.46 -9.57
C VAL A 77 6.77 11.19 -10.68
N THR A 78 8.06 11.29 -10.33
CA THR A 78 9.16 11.15 -11.29
C THR A 78 9.19 9.74 -11.87
N GLY A 79 9.39 9.65 -13.19
CA GLY A 79 9.49 8.36 -13.89
C GLY A 79 8.16 7.64 -14.15
N PHE A 80 7.01 8.26 -13.84
CA PHE A 80 5.69 7.73 -14.22
C PHE A 80 5.06 8.53 -15.37
N SER A 81 4.41 7.84 -16.31
CA SER A 81 3.79 8.45 -17.49
C SER A 81 2.29 8.67 -17.27
N TYR A 82 1.92 9.83 -16.76
CA TYR A 82 0.51 10.23 -16.52
C TYR A 82 -0.31 10.42 -17.81
N SER A 83 -1.63 10.55 -17.65
CA SER A 83 -2.50 11.13 -18.68
C SER A 83 -2.26 12.65 -18.78
N GLU A 84 -2.68 13.28 -19.87
CA GLU A 84 -2.37 14.71 -20.07
C GLU A 84 -3.13 15.56 -19.05
N GLY A 85 -4.41 15.25 -18.80
CA GLY A 85 -5.22 15.98 -17.82
C GLY A 85 -4.65 15.94 -16.40
N MET A 86 -4.12 14.80 -15.96
CA MET A 86 -3.46 14.70 -14.66
C MET A 86 -2.11 15.42 -14.63
N LYS A 87 -1.36 15.38 -15.73
CA LYS A 87 -0.02 16.00 -15.85
C LYS A 87 -0.11 17.53 -15.87
N GLU A 88 -1.14 18.09 -16.50
CA GLU A 88 -1.40 19.53 -16.57
C GLU A 88 -2.09 20.09 -15.32
N SER A 89 -2.61 19.21 -14.45
CA SER A 89 -3.28 19.63 -13.22
C SER A 89 -2.34 20.39 -12.27
N GLU A 90 -2.85 21.48 -11.70
CA GLU A 90 -2.22 22.24 -10.62
C GLU A 90 -2.84 21.93 -9.25
N LEU A 91 -3.77 20.96 -9.19
CA LEU A 91 -4.37 20.52 -7.94
C LEU A 91 -3.35 19.81 -7.05
N ILE A 92 -3.59 19.85 -5.75
CA ILE A 92 -2.75 19.24 -4.71
C ILE A 92 -3.51 18.08 -4.09
N TRP A 93 -2.85 16.95 -3.87
CA TRP A 93 -3.43 15.80 -3.18
C TRP A 93 -3.70 16.09 -1.71
N THR A 94 -4.95 16.46 -1.41
CA THR A 94 -5.48 16.48 -0.05
C THR A 94 -6.27 15.20 0.25
N PRO A 95 -6.55 14.87 1.52
CA PRO A 95 -7.45 13.77 1.87
C PRO A 95 -8.81 13.87 1.18
N ASP A 96 -9.43 15.05 1.18
CA ASP A 96 -10.74 15.29 0.54
C ASP A 96 -10.69 15.12 -0.98
N LEU A 97 -9.61 15.60 -1.62
CA LEU A 97 -9.45 15.42 -3.06
C LEU A 97 -9.24 13.95 -3.41
N MET A 98 -8.48 13.22 -2.59
CA MET A 98 -8.29 11.78 -2.73
C MET A 98 -9.62 11.04 -2.59
N GLU A 99 -10.43 11.34 -1.57
CA GLU A 99 -11.77 10.77 -1.41
C GLU A 99 -12.62 10.97 -2.66
N ASN A 100 -12.73 12.23 -3.12
CA ASN A 100 -13.53 12.57 -4.29
C ASN A 100 -13.02 11.87 -5.56
N PHE A 101 -11.70 11.80 -5.73
CA PHE A 101 -11.07 11.13 -6.86
C PHE A 101 -11.31 9.62 -6.85
N LEU A 102 -11.25 8.96 -5.68
CA LEU A 102 -11.45 7.52 -5.56
C LEU A 102 -12.91 7.09 -5.77
N GLN A 103 -13.88 8.01 -5.71
CA GLN A 103 -15.27 7.73 -6.09
C GLN A 103 -15.45 7.56 -7.59
N ASP A 104 -14.81 8.43 -8.39
CA ASP A 104 -14.83 8.35 -9.85
C ASP A 104 -13.63 9.11 -10.44
N PRO A 105 -12.50 8.42 -10.70
CA PRO A 105 -11.31 9.05 -11.25
C PRO A 105 -11.56 9.75 -12.59
N GLN A 106 -12.41 9.17 -13.43
CA GLN A 106 -12.69 9.65 -14.78
C GLN A 106 -13.58 10.89 -14.78
N LYS A 107 -14.36 11.10 -13.72
CA LYS A 107 -15.12 12.35 -13.54
C LYS A 107 -14.21 13.56 -13.29
N LEU A 108 -13.13 13.39 -12.54
CA LEU A 108 -12.17 14.47 -12.29
C LEU A 108 -11.18 14.63 -13.45
N PHE A 109 -10.73 13.51 -14.04
CA PHE A 109 -9.80 13.50 -15.16
C PHE A 109 -10.32 12.54 -16.25
N PRO A 110 -11.06 13.02 -17.26
CA PRO A 110 -11.69 12.16 -18.27
C PRO A 110 -10.74 11.25 -19.05
N ASP A 111 -9.46 11.63 -19.16
CA ASP A 111 -8.42 10.88 -19.87
C ASP A 111 -7.57 9.99 -18.94
N THR A 112 -7.90 9.93 -17.63
CA THR A 112 -7.13 9.10 -16.70
C THR A 112 -7.23 7.62 -17.07
N ARG A 113 -6.08 6.95 -16.98
CA ARG A 113 -5.96 5.50 -17.21
C ARG A 113 -6.21 4.69 -15.93
N MET A 114 -6.39 5.36 -14.79
CA MET A 114 -6.72 4.71 -13.53
C MET A 114 -8.20 4.31 -13.53
N PHE A 115 -8.45 3.01 -13.46
CA PHE A 115 -9.80 2.44 -13.41
C PHE A 115 -10.02 1.76 -12.07
N ILE A 116 -11.05 2.20 -11.35
CA ILE A 116 -11.56 1.52 -10.16
C ILE A 116 -12.90 0.88 -10.57
N PRO A 117 -13.00 -0.46 -10.66
CA PRO A 117 -14.20 -1.15 -11.15
C PRO A 117 -15.46 -0.84 -10.32
N GLU A 118 -15.28 -0.67 -9.01
CA GLU A 118 -16.33 -0.34 -8.06
C GLU A 118 -15.80 0.72 -7.09
N PRO A 119 -16.52 1.83 -6.88
CA PRO A 119 -16.14 2.86 -5.92
C PRO A 119 -15.87 2.27 -4.53
N VAL A 120 -14.90 2.86 -3.82
CA VAL A 120 -14.67 2.48 -2.42
C VAL A 120 -15.91 2.86 -1.61
N PRO A 121 -16.55 1.90 -0.90
CA PRO A 121 -17.72 2.22 -0.10
C PRO A 121 -17.39 3.27 0.96
N ALA A 122 -18.33 4.20 1.21
CA ALA A 122 -18.10 5.35 2.08
C ALA A 122 -17.58 4.96 3.48
N ASN A 123 -18.06 3.83 4.03
CA ASN A 123 -17.64 3.33 5.32
C ASN A 123 -16.19 2.80 5.38
N PHE A 124 -15.54 2.58 4.23
CA PHE A 124 -14.15 2.15 4.13
C PHE A 124 -13.22 3.24 3.57
N MET A 125 -13.78 4.37 3.11
CA MET A 125 -13.02 5.42 2.45
C MET A 125 -12.08 6.15 3.42
N THR A 126 -12.60 6.56 4.58
CA THR A 126 -11.80 7.20 5.63
C THR A 126 -10.67 6.29 6.11
N ASP A 127 -10.95 5.01 6.33
CA ASP A 127 -9.94 4.03 6.72
C ASP A 127 -8.85 3.85 5.66
N LEU A 128 -9.25 3.76 4.38
CA LEU A 128 -8.32 3.66 3.26
C LEU A 128 -7.41 4.89 3.19
N ILE A 129 -7.97 6.09 3.25
CA ILE A 129 -7.21 7.34 3.17
C ILE A 129 -6.26 7.46 4.35
N ALA A 130 -6.74 7.23 5.57
CA ALA A 130 -5.91 7.26 6.77
C ALA A 130 -4.76 6.25 6.69
N PHE A 131 -5.02 5.04 6.22
CA PHE A 131 -4.01 4.01 5.99
C PHE A 131 -2.96 4.45 4.95
N VAL A 132 -3.37 4.99 3.80
CA VAL A 132 -2.44 5.46 2.77
C VAL A 132 -1.63 6.64 3.29
N MET A 133 -2.24 7.61 3.98
CA MET A 133 -1.51 8.73 4.61
C MET A 133 -0.44 8.24 5.58
N PHE A 134 -0.79 7.26 6.42
CA PHE A 134 0.12 6.69 7.40
C PHE A 134 1.29 5.93 6.73
N GLU A 135 1.00 5.04 5.78
CA GLU A 135 2.01 4.19 5.14
C GLU A 135 2.85 4.90 4.07
N THR A 136 2.41 6.07 3.59
CA THR A 136 3.15 6.91 2.64
C THR A 136 3.86 8.08 3.31
N ASP A 137 3.86 8.14 4.64
CA ASP A 137 4.53 9.17 5.44
C ASP A 137 4.08 10.60 5.12
N ALA A 138 2.76 10.81 5.01
CA ALA A 138 2.19 12.14 4.87
C ALA A 138 2.61 13.06 6.03
N ALA A 139 2.80 14.36 5.75
CA ALA A 139 3.23 15.34 6.76
C ALA A 139 2.26 15.40 7.95
N ASP A 140 0.96 15.46 7.65
CA ASP A 140 -0.13 15.43 8.62
C ASP A 140 -0.77 14.04 8.74
N LYS A 141 0.05 12.98 8.75
CA LYS A 141 -0.46 11.60 8.87
C LYS A 141 -1.24 11.40 10.18
N PRO A 142 -2.33 10.61 10.15
CA PRO A 142 -3.17 10.39 11.31
C PRO A 142 -2.48 9.54 12.37
N LYS A 143 -2.91 9.68 13.61
CA LYS A 143 -2.39 8.98 14.79
C LYS A 143 -3.12 7.66 15.03
N ILE A 144 -3.19 6.82 14.00
CA ILE A 144 -3.81 5.49 14.09
C ILE A 144 -2.88 4.48 14.74
N GLU A 145 -3.43 3.64 15.62
CA GLU A 145 -2.68 2.53 16.22
C GLU A 145 -2.53 1.40 15.21
N LYS A 146 -1.29 1.01 14.91
CA LYS A 146 -1.01 -0.16 14.08
C LYS A 146 -1.10 -1.41 14.95
N PRO A 147 -2.12 -2.27 14.75
CA PRO A 147 -2.28 -3.47 15.56
C PRO A 147 -1.09 -4.41 15.37
N GLN A 148 -0.78 -5.13 16.45
CA GLN A 148 0.29 -6.11 16.44
C GLN A 148 -0.05 -7.26 15.49
N PRO A 149 0.92 -7.80 14.71
CA PRO A 149 0.67 -8.88 13.76
C PRO A 149 -0.10 -10.07 14.33
N SER A 150 0.09 -10.40 15.61
CA SER A 150 -0.61 -11.49 16.30
C SER A 150 -2.11 -11.27 16.48
N GLN A 151 -2.59 -10.03 16.40
CA GLN A 151 -4.00 -9.68 16.59
C GLN A 151 -4.82 -9.79 15.29
N LEU A 152 -4.17 -10.02 14.15
CA LEU A 152 -4.75 -9.87 12.82
C LEU A 152 -5.09 -11.18 12.13
N VAL A 153 -4.75 -12.31 12.74
CA VAL A 153 -4.64 -13.57 12.03
C VAL A 153 -5.57 -14.59 12.67
N ASN A 154 -6.68 -14.90 11.99
CA ASN A 154 -7.40 -16.14 12.27
C ASN A 154 -6.55 -17.31 11.75
N SER A 155 -5.89 -18.02 12.66
CA SER A 155 -4.98 -19.13 12.33
C SER A 155 -5.66 -20.30 11.63
N GLU A 156 -6.99 -20.39 11.66
CA GLU A 156 -7.77 -21.47 11.05
C GLU A 156 -7.96 -21.30 9.53
N LEU A 157 -7.79 -20.09 9.00
CA LEU A 157 -7.95 -19.82 7.57
C LEU A 157 -6.71 -20.26 6.77
N PRO A 158 -6.84 -20.53 5.46
CA PRO A 158 -5.69 -20.73 4.57
C PRO A 158 -4.74 -19.53 4.58
N LEU A 159 -3.44 -19.76 4.30
CA LEU A 159 -2.43 -18.69 4.28
C LEU A 159 -2.77 -17.57 3.29
N SER A 160 -3.34 -17.93 2.14
CA SER A 160 -3.82 -16.97 1.12
C SER A 160 -4.86 -16.01 1.66
N ASP A 161 -5.66 -16.44 2.62
CA ASP A 161 -6.78 -15.67 3.15
C ASP A 161 -6.35 -14.91 4.41
N ARG A 162 -5.42 -15.49 5.18
CA ARG A 162 -4.78 -14.85 6.33
C ARG A 162 -3.88 -13.69 5.94
N PHE A 163 -3.17 -13.82 4.82
CA PHE A 163 -2.20 -12.84 4.35
C PHE A 163 -2.26 -12.65 2.83
N PRO A 164 -3.37 -12.14 2.27
CA PRO A 164 -3.60 -12.07 0.84
C PRO A 164 -2.54 -11.27 0.09
N SER A 165 -2.06 -10.16 0.66
CA SER A 165 -0.98 -9.39 0.02
C SER A 165 0.36 -10.07 0.05
N PHE A 166 0.73 -10.69 1.17
CA PHE A 166 1.96 -11.48 1.20
C PHE A 166 1.88 -12.60 0.17
N TRP A 167 0.75 -13.33 0.19
CA TRP A 167 0.50 -14.44 -0.71
C TRP A 167 0.59 -14.00 -2.16
N ASN A 168 -0.16 -12.96 -2.56
CA ASN A 168 -0.09 -12.46 -3.93
C ASN A 168 1.32 -11.95 -4.25
N HIS A 169 1.92 -11.15 -3.36
CA HIS A 169 3.23 -10.55 -3.59
C HIS A 169 4.31 -11.62 -3.83
N LEU A 170 4.33 -12.70 -3.06
CA LEU A 170 5.32 -13.76 -3.24
C LEU A 170 4.95 -14.75 -4.35
N MET A 171 3.66 -15.10 -4.48
CA MET A 171 3.19 -16.15 -5.40
C MET A 171 2.96 -15.68 -6.84
N THR A 172 2.94 -14.37 -7.12
CA THR A 172 2.74 -13.86 -8.49
C THR A 172 3.91 -13.02 -9.01
N ASN A 173 4.94 -12.82 -8.20
CA ASN A 173 6.11 -12.04 -8.58
C ASN A 173 7.39 -12.88 -8.53
N THR A 174 8.49 -12.24 -8.91
CA THR A 174 9.83 -12.83 -8.96
C THR A 174 10.63 -12.39 -7.76
N THR A 175 11.23 -13.33 -7.04
CA THR A 175 12.17 -13.00 -5.97
C THR A 175 13.58 -13.04 -6.53
N HIS A 176 14.24 -11.90 -6.58
CA HIS A 176 15.57 -11.75 -7.16
C HIS A 176 16.63 -11.84 -6.06
N TYR A 177 17.70 -12.59 -6.30
CA TYR A 177 18.84 -12.72 -5.41
C TYR A 177 20.14 -12.35 -6.11
N ARG A 178 21.02 -11.69 -5.34
CA ARG A 178 22.41 -11.45 -5.69
C ARG A 178 23.29 -11.86 -4.51
N LEU A 179 24.05 -12.92 -4.69
CA LEU A 179 25.10 -13.34 -3.74
C LEU A 179 26.43 -12.74 -4.15
N VAL A 180 27.16 -12.23 -3.17
CA VAL A 180 28.50 -11.68 -3.31
C VAL A 180 29.41 -12.41 -2.34
N ALA A 181 30.40 -13.13 -2.88
CA ALA A 181 31.41 -13.85 -2.12
C ALA A 181 32.82 -13.50 -2.65
N ALA A 182 33.86 -14.02 -2.01
CA ALA A 182 35.25 -13.75 -2.41
C ALA A 182 35.57 -14.30 -3.81
N GLU A 183 34.96 -15.43 -4.16
CA GLU A 183 35.10 -16.14 -5.43
C GLU A 183 34.31 -15.52 -6.59
N GLY A 184 33.36 -14.61 -6.31
CA GLY A 184 32.57 -13.94 -7.33
C GLY A 184 31.16 -13.58 -6.90
N GLU A 185 30.34 -13.19 -7.87
CA GLU A 185 28.92 -12.86 -7.68
C GLU A 185 28.03 -13.84 -8.44
N LEU A 186 26.91 -14.23 -7.82
CA LEU A 186 25.87 -15.06 -8.43
C LEU A 186 24.53 -14.33 -8.33
N GLU A 187 23.89 -14.08 -9.47
CA GLU A 187 22.51 -13.60 -9.53
C GLU A 187 21.58 -14.71 -10.01
N PHE A 188 20.43 -14.83 -9.37
CA PHE A 188 19.36 -15.72 -9.82
C PHE A 188 17.99 -15.26 -9.32
N ASP A 189 16.97 -15.82 -9.93
CA ASP A 189 15.58 -15.54 -9.61
C ASP A 189 14.92 -16.80 -9.04
N ALA A 190 14.04 -16.62 -8.07
CA ALA A 190 13.25 -17.66 -7.43
C ALA A 190 11.75 -17.39 -7.57
N TYR A 191 10.99 -18.48 -7.72
CA TYR A 191 9.55 -18.48 -7.99
C TYR A 191 8.86 -19.41 -6.99
N PHE A 192 8.17 -18.83 -6.02
CA PHE A 192 7.44 -19.57 -4.99
C PHE A 192 6.10 -20.09 -5.52
N ASN A 193 5.85 -21.39 -5.44
CA ASN A 193 4.63 -21.99 -5.97
C ASN A 193 3.67 -22.36 -4.85
N THR A 194 2.37 -22.29 -5.13
CA THR A 194 1.31 -22.56 -4.14
C THR A 194 1.31 -23.99 -3.60
N ASN A 195 1.99 -24.92 -4.29
CA ASN A 195 2.18 -26.31 -3.87
C ASN A 195 3.35 -26.51 -2.89
N GLY A 196 4.02 -25.44 -2.43
CA GLY A 196 5.16 -25.52 -1.51
C GLY A 196 6.52 -25.67 -2.19
N SER A 197 6.59 -25.76 -3.52
CA SER A 197 7.88 -25.81 -4.25
C SER A 197 8.42 -24.41 -4.55
N VAL A 198 9.74 -24.32 -4.76
CA VAL A 198 10.42 -23.13 -5.27
C VAL A 198 11.17 -23.50 -6.55
N GLY A 199 10.77 -22.88 -7.66
CA GLY A 199 11.53 -22.93 -8.92
C GLY A 199 12.56 -21.81 -8.97
N THR A 200 13.56 -21.92 -9.84
CA THR A 200 14.54 -20.84 -10.02
C THR A 200 14.94 -20.67 -11.50
N SER A 201 15.62 -19.56 -11.82
CA SER A 201 16.24 -19.35 -13.13
C SER A 201 17.47 -20.23 -13.36
N LEU A 202 18.01 -20.85 -12.32
CA LEU A 202 19.12 -21.81 -12.38
C LEU A 202 18.57 -23.23 -12.39
N LYS A 203 18.71 -23.95 -13.51
CA LYS A 203 18.12 -25.29 -13.68
C LYS A 203 18.51 -26.32 -12.60
N ALA A 204 19.71 -26.17 -12.01
CA ALA A 204 20.20 -27.06 -10.96
C ALA A 204 19.65 -26.73 -9.57
N VAL A 205 19.05 -25.55 -9.39
CA VAL A 205 18.59 -25.05 -8.10
C VAL A 205 17.09 -25.26 -7.96
N GLN A 206 16.71 -25.95 -6.90
CA GLN A 206 15.33 -26.20 -6.52
C GLN A 206 15.14 -25.87 -5.05
N GLY A 207 13.89 -25.78 -4.62
CA GLY A 207 13.59 -25.48 -3.24
C GLY A 207 12.21 -25.89 -2.81
N PHE A 208 11.95 -25.68 -1.53
CA PHE A 208 10.63 -25.79 -0.94
C PHE A 208 10.43 -24.68 0.07
N TRP A 209 9.17 -24.40 0.41
CA TRP A 209 8.80 -23.45 1.44
C TRP A 209 7.64 -23.99 2.29
N HIS A 210 7.54 -23.49 3.51
CA HIS A 210 6.41 -23.72 4.39
C HIS A 210 6.21 -22.51 5.32
N VAL A 211 5.05 -22.41 5.93
CA VAL A 211 4.81 -21.48 7.04
C VAL A 211 4.68 -22.26 8.34
N ASN A 212 5.35 -21.79 9.39
CA ASN A 212 5.27 -22.43 10.71
C ASN A 212 4.12 -21.86 11.55
N GLU A 213 3.94 -22.42 12.75
CA GLU A 213 2.90 -22.03 13.70
C GLU A 213 3.02 -20.59 14.24
N LYS A 214 4.13 -19.91 13.96
CA LYS A 214 4.40 -18.52 14.35
C LYS A 214 4.29 -17.54 13.18
N ASP A 215 3.69 -17.97 12.07
CA ASP A 215 3.59 -17.18 10.84
C ASP A 215 4.93 -16.72 10.30
N MET A 216 5.94 -17.57 10.45
CA MET A 216 7.21 -17.41 9.76
C MET A 216 7.12 -18.16 8.43
N PHE A 217 7.32 -17.43 7.34
CA PHE A 217 7.56 -18.03 6.04
C PHE A 217 9.01 -18.46 5.97
N CYS A 218 9.23 -19.76 5.83
CA CYS A 218 10.54 -20.38 5.74
C CYS A 218 10.68 -21.08 4.40
N TYR A 219 11.84 -20.92 3.77
CA TYR A 219 12.15 -21.61 2.53
C TYR A 219 13.60 -22.06 2.49
N ALA A 220 13.83 -23.11 1.71
CA ALA A 220 15.15 -23.66 1.47
C ALA A 220 15.38 -23.76 -0.04
N LEU A 221 16.57 -23.39 -0.49
CA LEU A 221 17.09 -23.59 -1.83
C LEU A 221 18.31 -24.51 -1.77
N TYR A 222 18.43 -25.44 -2.69
CA TYR A 222 19.53 -26.41 -2.76
C TYR A 222 20.02 -26.58 -4.19
N GLY A 223 21.29 -26.95 -4.35
CA GLY A 223 21.95 -27.14 -5.65
C GLY A 223 22.57 -25.86 -6.22
N LEU A 224 22.87 -24.87 -5.37
CA LEU A 224 23.51 -23.63 -5.77
C LEU A 224 24.95 -23.88 -6.26
N PRO A 225 25.38 -23.28 -7.39
CA PRO A 225 26.71 -23.50 -7.97
C PRO A 225 27.81 -22.68 -7.26
N THR A 226 27.75 -22.55 -5.94
CA THR A 226 28.61 -21.70 -5.10
C THR A 226 29.12 -22.47 -3.88
N LEU A 227 29.97 -21.86 -3.04
CA LEU A 227 30.39 -22.46 -1.75
C LEU A 227 29.21 -22.81 -0.82
N ILE A 228 28.11 -22.06 -0.95
CA ILE A 228 26.85 -22.37 -0.30
C ILE A 228 26.06 -23.25 -1.25
N GLU A 229 26.01 -24.57 -1.00
CA GLU A 229 25.21 -25.51 -1.79
C GLU A 229 23.72 -25.48 -1.40
N GLU A 230 23.45 -25.04 -0.17
CA GLU A 230 22.14 -25.01 0.47
C GLU A 230 21.94 -23.70 1.23
N PHE A 231 20.77 -23.11 1.12
CA PHE A 231 20.44 -21.84 1.77
C PHE A 231 19.03 -21.89 2.33
N VAL A 232 18.86 -21.44 3.57
CA VAL A 232 17.58 -21.41 4.28
C VAL A 232 17.35 -20.00 4.83
N GLU A 233 16.15 -19.48 4.59
CA GLU A 233 15.72 -18.21 5.15
C GLU A 233 14.32 -18.34 5.77
N CYS A 234 14.11 -17.60 6.85
CA CYS A 234 12.83 -17.50 7.53
C CYS A 234 12.54 -16.04 7.88
N PHE A 235 11.34 -15.55 7.58
CA PHE A 235 10.92 -14.21 7.96
C PHE A 235 9.44 -14.19 8.38
N PRO A 236 9.01 -13.23 9.22
CA PRO A 236 7.61 -13.08 9.58
C PRO A 236 6.80 -12.72 8.34
N VAL A 237 5.72 -13.45 8.04
CA VAL A 237 4.82 -13.17 6.91
C VAL A 237 4.35 -11.72 6.90
N ALA A 238 4.09 -11.16 8.09
CA ALA A 238 3.69 -9.76 8.27
C ALA A 238 4.72 -8.74 7.75
N ALA A 239 6.02 -9.07 7.72
CA ALA A 239 7.07 -8.20 7.21
C ALA A 239 6.91 -7.89 5.71
N MET A 240 6.20 -8.76 4.99
CA MET A 240 5.93 -8.63 3.56
C MET A 240 4.45 -8.34 3.25
N ALA A 241 3.65 -8.01 4.26
CA ALA A 241 2.24 -7.68 4.06
C ALA A 241 2.01 -6.38 3.30
N ILE A 242 3.04 -5.53 3.18
CA ILE A 242 3.06 -4.34 2.34
C ILE A 242 4.00 -4.65 1.16
N PRO A 243 3.46 -4.85 -0.05
CA PRO A 243 4.26 -5.13 -1.23
C PRO A 243 5.29 -4.04 -1.50
N ARG A 244 6.55 -4.44 -1.69
CA ARG A 244 7.63 -3.54 -2.11
C ARG A 244 8.32 -4.15 -3.30
N PHE A 245 8.66 -3.34 -4.29
CA PHE A 245 9.35 -3.81 -5.48
C PHE A 245 10.65 -3.05 -5.64
N ALA A 246 11.75 -3.78 -5.48
CA ALA A 246 13.11 -3.33 -5.78
C ALA A 246 14.00 -4.56 -5.94
N ARG A 247 15.12 -4.42 -6.66
CA ARG A 247 16.12 -5.49 -6.81
C ARG A 247 16.77 -5.88 -5.48
N GLU A 248 16.91 -4.92 -4.57
CA GLU A 248 17.56 -5.12 -3.27
C GLU A 248 16.72 -4.45 -2.19
N LEU A 249 15.83 -5.23 -1.59
CA LEU A 249 14.95 -4.82 -0.48
C LEU A 249 15.51 -5.24 0.87
N TRP A 250 16.21 -6.38 0.93
CA TRP A 250 16.85 -6.87 2.14
C TRP A 250 18.27 -7.34 1.87
N ARG A 251 19.04 -7.41 2.95
CA ARG A 251 20.39 -7.94 2.96
C ARG A 251 20.57 -8.88 4.14
N SER A 252 21.20 -10.02 3.89
CA SER A 252 21.63 -10.97 4.92
C SER A 252 23.07 -11.41 4.69
N GLU A 253 23.66 -12.09 5.68
CA GLU A 253 25.00 -12.68 5.64
C GLU A 253 24.89 -14.15 6.04
N PRO A 254 24.53 -15.05 5.10
CA PRO A 254 24.25 -16.46 5.41
C PRO A 254 25.49 -17.22 5.89
N GLN A 255 26.68 -16.78 5.49
CA GLN A 255 27.96 -17.30 5.93
C GLN A 255 28.97 -16.16 5.99
N GLN A 256 29.97 -16.28 6.85
CA GLN A 256 31.05 -15.30 6.96
C GLN A 256 31.67 -14.99 5.59
N GLY A 257 31.64 -13.72 5.19
CA GLY A 257 32.22 -13.27 3.92
C GLY A 257 31.30 -13.42 2.70
N VAL A 258 30.06 -13.89 2.89
CA VAL A 258 29.03 -13.96 1.84
C VAL A 258 27.93 -12.96 2.15
N LYS A 259 27.69 -12.02 1.24
CA LYS A 259 26.56 -11.09 1.34
C LYS A 259 25.47 -11.54 0.38
N LEU A 260 24.26 -11.72 0.89
CA LEU A 260 23.07 -11.94 0.08
C LEU A 260 22.27 -10.65 0.04
N TYR A 261 21.91 -10.23 -1.16
CA TYR A 261 20.92 -9.19 -1.41
C TYR A 261 19.70 -9.86 -2.01
N GLY A 262 18.53 -9.54 -1.49
CA GLY A 262 17.26 -10.08 -1.98
C GLY A 262 16.28 -8.97 -2.26
N GLY A 263 15.43 -9.16 -3.26
CA GLY A 263 14.42 -8.21 -3.67
C GLY A 263 13.27 -8.87 -4.40
N ILE A 264 12.25 -8.09 -4.74
CA ILE A 264 11.08 -8.56 -5.49
C ILE A 264 10.90 -7.70 -6.73
N LEU A 265 10.74 -8.37 -7.86
CA LEU A 265 10.48 -7.78 -9.16
C LEU A 265 9.07 -8.15 -9.62
N PRO A 266 8.34 -7.20 -10.22
CA PRO A 266 6.96 -7.43 -10.61
C PRO A 266 6.83 -8.50 -11.70
N GLY A 267 5.85 -9.38 -11.54
CA GLY A 267 5.53 -10.44 -12.50
C GLY A 267 6.44 -11.65 -12.44
N ARG A 268 6.14 -12.62 -13.30
CA ARG A 268 6.90 -13.87 -13.51
C ARG A 268 7.25 -14.04 -15.00
N PRO A 269 8.31 -14.79 -15.33
CA PRO A 269 8.61 -15.20 -16.69
C PRO A 269 7.48 -16.02 -17.33
#